data_AF-A0A5C3NML2-F1
#
_entry.id   AF-A0A5C3NML2-F1
#
_cell.length_a   1.000
_cell.length_b   1.000
_cell.length_c   1.000
_cell.angle_alpha   90.00
_cell.angle_beta   90.00
_cell.angle_gamma   90.00
#
_symmetry.space_group_name_H-M   'P 1'
#
loop_
_entity.id
_entity.type
_entity.pdbx_description
1 polymer ?
#
loop_
_entity_poly.entity_id
_entity_poly.type
_entity_poly.pdbx_seq_one_letter_code
_entity_poly.pdbx_strand_id
1 'polypeptide(L)'
;PNLPSVDKYAASWWTWWTSLQPEWCAMDSNNWPVMCGEGPWDALVQPGQNGMLLVLVSLVWWHGILTDESCREWDAAVREVGWV
;
A
#
# COMPACT_ATOMS: atom_id res chain seq x y z
N PRO A 1 3.50 12.72 -12.33
CA PRO A 1 2.98 11.72 -13.31
C PRO A 1 1.52 12.08 -13.67
N ASN A 2 1.15 12.01 -14.96
CA ASN A 2 -0.23 12.23 -15.37
C ASN A 2 -1.01 10.93 -15.15
N LEU A 3 -1.64 10.80 -13.98
CA LEU A 3 -2.42 9.62 -13.60
C LEU A 3 -3.90 9.88 -13.87
N PRO A 4 -4.61 8.96 -14.53
CA PRO A 4 -5.90 9.26 -15.16
C PRO A 4 -7.07 9.45 -14.17
N SER A 5 -6.92 9.05 -12.91
CA SER A 5 -7.91 9.23 -11.83
C SER A 5 -7.29 8.82 -10.49
N VAL A 6 -7.54 9.60 -9.43
CA VAL A 6 -7.12 9.29 -8.05
C VAL A 6 -7.74 7.98 -7.60
N ASP A 7 -9.05 7.80 -7.76
CA ASP A 7 -9.77 6.58 -7.35
C ASP A 7 -9.24 5.32 -8.04
N LYS A 8 -8.93 5.42 -9.35
CA LYS A 8 -8.36 4.28 -10.09
C LYS A 8 -6.97 3.93 -9.60
N TYR A 9 -6.17 4.95 -9.28
CA TYR A 9 -4.85 4.74 -8.70
C TYR A 9 -4.96 4.09 -7.33
N ALA A 10 -5.82 4.61 -6.45
CA ALA A 10 -6.09 4.09 -5.12
C ALA A 10 -6.48 2.61 -5.16
N ALA A 11 -7.48 2.26 -5.98
CA ALA A 11 -7.94 0.88 -6.12
C ALA A 11 -6.85 -0.06 -6.65
N SER A 12 -6.08 0.39 -7.64
CA SER A 12 -4.97 -0.40 -8.20
C SER A 12 -3.84 -0.58 -7.19
N TRP A 13 -3.54 0.47 -6.42
CA TRP A 13 -2.51 0.45 -5.38
C TRP A 13 -2.87 -0.52 -4.26
N TRP A 14 -4.10 -0.45 -3.73
CA TRP A 14 -4.56 -1.38 -2.70
C TRP A 14 -4.60 -2.82 -3.20
N THR A 15 -5.07 -3.06 -4.42
CA THR A 15 -5.04 -4.40 -5.03
C THR A 15 -3.62 -4.95 -5.11
N TRP A 16 -2.67 -4.12 -5.53
CA TRP A 16 -1.25 -4.48 -5.59
C TRP A 16 -0.68 -4.73 -4.19
N TRP A 17 -0.87 -3.81 -3.24
CA TRP A 17 -0.36 -3.94 -1.87
C TRP A 17 -0.90 -5.18 -1.15
N THR A 18 -2.19 -5.47 -1.28
CA THR A 18 -2.82 -6.69 -0.76
C THR A 18 -2.18 -7.95 -1.36
N SER A 19 -1.84 -7.94 -2.65
CA SER A 19 -1.19 -9.10 -3.29
C SER A 19 0.23 -9.39 -2.81
N LEU A 20 0.87 -8.42 -2.16
CA LEU A 20 2.21 -8.58 -1.59
C LEU A 20 2.17 -9.10 -0.14
N GLN A 21 1.01 -9.04 0.52
CA GLN A 21 0.92 -9.42 1.93
C GLN A 21 1.15 -10.93 2.11
N PRO A 22 1.83 -11.33 3.20
CA PRO A 22 1.92 -12.73 3.57
C PRO A 22 0.55 -13.36 3.84
N GLU A 23 0.43 -14.67 3.63
CA GLU A 23 -0.82 -15.43 3.84
C GLU A 23 -1.37 -15.35 5.27
N TRP A 24 -0.51 -15.08 6.26
CA TRP A 24 -0.91 -14.95 7.66
C TRP A 24 -1.56 -13.59 7.98
N CYS A 25 -1.45 -12.60 7.10
CA CYS A 25 -2.02 -11.28 7.31
C CYS A 25 -3.55 -11.33 7.13
N ALA A 26 -4.28 -10.90 8.16
CA ALA A 26 -5.74 -10.84 8.09
C ALA A 26 -6.21 -9.69 7.17
N MET A 27 -7.35 -9.88 6.51
CA MET A 27 -7.94 -8.86 5.63
C MET A 27 -9.24 -8.31 6.23
N ASP A 28 -9.52 -7.03 6.01
CA ASP A 28 -10.76 -6.38 6.43
C ASP A 28 -11.91 -6.59 5.41
N SER A 29 -13.05 -5.94 5.64
CA SER A 29 -14.21 -6.02 4.73
C SER A 29 -13.98 -5.39 3.35
N ASN A 30 -12.95 -4.55 3.20
CA ASN A 30 -12.52 -3.95 1.94
C ASN A 30 -11.40 -4.75 1.27
N ASN A 31 -11.05 -5.93 1.81
CA ASN A 31 -9.93 -6.75 1.37
C ASN A 31 -8.58 -6.03 1.50
N TRP A 32 -8.47 -5.15 2.49
CA TRP A 32 -7.23 -4.48 2.85
C TRP A 32 -6.55 -5.22 4.01
N PRO A 33 -5.21 -5.21 4.07
CA PRO A 33 -4.48 -5.79 5.18
C PRO A 33 -4.90 -5.13 6.49
N VAL A 34 -5.06 -5.94 7.53
CA VAL A 34 -5.25 -5.46 8.90
C VAL A 34 -3.88 -5.50 9.56
N MET A 35 -3.53 -4.45 10.31
CA MET A 35 -2.38 -4.40 11.23
C MET A 35 -2.53 -5.43 12.38
N CYS A 36 -2.60 -6.72 12.05
CA CYS A 36 -2.88 -7.81 12.96
C CYS A 36 -2.26 -9.11 12.41
N GLY A 37 -1.57 -9.84 13.28
CA GLY A 37 -0.92 -11.10 12.96
C GLY A 37 0.51 -11.16 13.50
N GLU A 38 0.96 -12.37 13.77
CA GLU A 38 2.36 -12.67 14.10
C GLU A 38 2.84 -13.71 13.08
N GLY A 39 3.77 -13.29 12.23
CA GLY A 39 4.34 -14.16 11.22
C GLY A 39 5.56 -13.50 10.56
N PRO A 40 6.43 -14.28 9.91
CA PRO A 40 7.60 -13.73 9.25
C PRO A 40 7.19 -12.93 8.01
N TRP A 41 7.78 -11.75 7.83
CA TRP A 41 7.65 -10.91 6.63
C TRP A 41 8.56 -11.37 5.47
N ASP A 42 9.08 -12.59 5.52
CA ASP A 42 10.06 -13.12 4.56
C ASP A 42 9.59 -12.99 3.10
N ALA A 43 8.26 -13.04 2.85
CA ALA A 43 7.68 -12.81 1.54
C ALA A 43 7.95 -11.39 0.99
N LEU A 44 7.99 -10.38 1.86
CA LEU A 44 8.35 -8.99 1.53
C LEU A 44 9.87 -8.75 1.58
N VAL A 45 10.63 -9.60 2.27
CA VAL A 45 12.10 -9.58 2.27
C VAL A 45 12.62 -10.21 0.98
N GLN A 46 12.37 -9.54 -0.14
CA GLN A 46 12.96 -9.89 -1.43
C GLN A 46 14.21 -9.02 -1.66
N PRO A 47 15.43 -9.55 -1.47
CA PRO A 47 16.65 -8.79 -1.71
C PRO A 47 16.76 -8.43 -3.20
N GLY A 48 16.69 -7.13 -3.50
CA GLY A 48 16.70 -6.60 -4.86
C GLY A 48 16.68 -5.07 -4.86
N GLN A 49 16.90 -4.44 -6.01
CA GLN A 49 17.15 -3.00 -6.11
C GLN A 49 16.00 -2.09 -5.63
N ASN A 50 14.80 -2.63 -5.36
CA ASN A 50 13.59 -1.82 -5.40
C ASN A 50 12.40 -2.34 -4.55
N GLY A 51 12.64 -3.13 -3.48
CA GLY A 51 11.57 -3.70 -2.64
C GLY A 51 10.63 -2.65 -2.01
N MET A 52 10.87 -2.27 -0.75
CA MET A 52 10.06 -1.25 -0.08
C MET A 52 10.24 0.16 -0.66
N LEU A 53 11.33 0.43 -1.37
CA LEU A 53 11.57 1.73 -2.00
C LEU A 53 10.50 2.05 -3.07
N LEU A 54 10.10 1.07 -3.89
CA LEU A 54 9.03 1.29 -4.87
C LEU A 54 7.68 1.57 -4.20
N VAL A 55 7.41 0.94 -3.07
CA VAL A 55 6.20 1.19 -2.27
C VAL A 55 6.19 2.65 -1.82
N LEU A 56 7.29 3.14 -1.24
CA LEU A 56 7.39 4.54 -0.82
C LEU A 56 7.27 5.52 -2.00
N VAL A 57 7.93 5.25 -3.13
CA VAL A 57 7.82 6.08 -4.33
C VAL A 57 6.39 6.13 -4.86
N SER A 58 5.67 5.00 -4.85
CA SER A 58 4.28 4.93 -5.29
C SER A 58 3.35 5.75 -4.39
N LEU A 59 3.56 5.77 -3.07
CA LEU A 59 2.82 6.61 -2.12
C LEU A 59 3.06 8.10 -2.37
N VAL A 60 4.30 8.50 -2.69
CA VAL A 60 4.64 9.89 -3.05
C VAL A 60 3.95 10.30 -4.35
N TRP A 61 3.91 9.40 -5.36
CA TRP A 61 3.20 9.67 -6.60
C TRP A 61 1.69 9.78 -6.41
N TRP A 62 1.11 8.94 -5.55
CA TRP A 62 -0.30 9.06 -5.18
C TRP A 62 -0.58 10.41 -4.52
N HIS A 63 0.20 10.78 -3.50
CA HIS A 63 0.03 12.07 -2.82
C HIS A 63 0.11 13.25 -3.81
N GLY A 64 1.06 13.18 -4.76
CA GLY A 64 1.25 14.22 -5.77
C GLY A 64 0.10 14.41 -6.77
N ILE A 65 -0.90 13.54 -6.78
CA ILE A 65 -2.11 13.69 -7.62
C ILE A 65 -3.38 13.96 -6.80
N LEU A 66 -3.28 14.00 -5.46
CA LEU A 66 -4.41 14.37 -4.62
C LEU A 66 -4.74 15.85 -4.80
N THR A 67 -6.01 16.16 -5.01
CA THR A 67 -6.52 17.54 -5.11
C THR A 67 -7.00 18.09 -3.77
N ASP A 68 -7.23 17.19 -2.81
CA ASP A 68 -7.58 17.49 -1.42
C ASP A 68 -6.48 16.91 -0.52
N GLU A 69 -6.10 17.68 0.49
CA GLU A 69 -5.09 17.30 1.49
C GLU A 69 -5.58 16.14 2.36
N SER A 70 -6.90 15.87 2.39
CA SER A 70 -7.51 14.83 3.22
C SER A 70 -7.99 13.60 2.44
N CYS A 71 -7.06 12.79 1.91
CA CYS A 71 -7.40 11.49 1.32
C CYS A 71 -7.29 10.36 2.35
N ARG A 72 -8.44 9.95 2.93
CA ARG A 72 -8.52 8.86 3.93
C ARG A 72 -7.88 7.54 3.48
N GLU A 73 -7.97 7.21 2.19
CA GLU A 73 -7.40 5.98 1.64
C GLU A 73 -5.87 6.04 1.58
N TRP A 74 -5.33 7.21 1.21
CA TRP A 74 -3.89 7.43 1.22
C TRP A 74 -3.33 7.39 2.66
N ASP A 75 -4.02 8.04 3.61
CA ASP A 75 -3.62 7.99 5.03
C ASP A 75 -3.59 6.57 5.59
N ALA A 76 -4.59 5.76 5.23
CA ALA A 76 -4.63 4.35 5.60
C ALA A 76 -3.45 3.57 4.98
N ALA A 77 -3.16 3.79 3.69
CA ALA A 77 -2.05 3.15 2.99
C ALA A 77 -0.69 3.49 3.62
N VAL A 78 -0.46 4.75 4.01
CA VAL A 78 0.76 5.18 4.70
C VAL A 78 0.92 4.50 6.06
N ARG A 79 -0.17 4.36 6.83
CA ARG A 79 -0.13 3.69 8.13
C ARG A 79 0.14 2.20 8.00
N GLU A 80 -0.47 1.53 7.02
CA GLU A 80 -0.19 0.13 6.72
C GLU A 80 1.28 -0.08 6.36
N VAL A 81 1.82 0.70 5.42
CA VAL A 81 3.22 0.57 5.01
C VAL A 81 4.19 0.91 6.14
N GLY A 82 3.83 1.83 7.04
CA GLY A 82 4.64 2.16 8.22
C GLY A 82 4.58 1.13 9.36
N TRP A 83 3.60 0.22 9.34
CA TRP A 83 3.49 -0.89 10.30
C TRP A 83 4.41 -2.06 9.92
N VAL A 84 4.60 -2.30 8.63
CA VAL A 84 5.48 -3.34 8.05
C VAL A 84 6.96 -3.02 8.29
#